data_AF-A0A969S1K3-F1
#
_entry.id   AF-A0A969S1K3-F1
#
_cell.length_a   1.000
_cell.length_b   1.000
_cell.length_c   1.000
_cell.angle_alpha   90.00
_cell.angle_beta   90.00
_cell.angle_gamma   90.00
#
_symmetry.space_group_name_H-M   'P 1'
#
loop_
_entity.id
_entity.type
_entity.pdbx_description
1 polymer ?
#
loop_
_entity_poly.entity_id
_entity_poly.type
_entity_poly.pdbx_seq_one_letter_code
_entity_poly.pdbx_strand_id
1 'polypeptide(L)'
;MAFIHCVANRELNCKEEFEKAFALDPKFDLSAAEAGHPIWGAAFRNVKNEVEARRSGKPIIAPAPKILSAGEKLLADAMTLYEAADYIKSVKNVSRRAKKKTLSLDDQLKARKFSAFSYCLSNRTTLCRQEFEKILQQKADFDLSAAEVGHPSWGPLFVQAKTRQRASSPAVTPTPAPVKK
;
A
#
# COMPACT_ATOMS: atom_id res chain seq x y z
N MET A 1 29.36 -8.73 -16.94
CA MET A 1 29.33 -7.46 -16.18
C MET A 1 28.03 -7.26 -15.38
N ALA A 2 27.20 -8.30 -15.21
CA ALA A 2 25.85 -8.19 -14.66
C ALA A 2 25.78 -7.45 -13.32
N PHE A 3 26.57 -7.84 -12.32
CA PHE A 3 26.54 -7.23 -10.99
C PHE A 3 26.79 -5.72 -11.00
N ILE A 4 27.71 -5.24 -11.84
CA ILE A 4 28.01 -3.81 -11.97
C ILE A 4 26.79 -3.06 -12.52
N HIS A 5 26.08 -3.62 -13.49
CA HIS A 5 24.86 -3.01 -14.00
C HIS A 5 23.73 -3.02 -12.97
N CYS A 6 23.60 -4.07 -12.16
CA CYS A 6 22.59 -4.13 -11.11
C CYS A 6 22.87 -3.10 -10.00
N VAL A 7 24.14 -2.95 -9.57
CA VAL A 7 24.55 -1.93 -8.59
C VAL A 7 24.38 -0.51 -9.14
N ALA A 8 24.61 -0.30 -10.43
CA ALA A 8 24.39 0.98 -11.10
C ALA A 8 22.90 1.27 -11.41
N ASN A 9 21.96 0.46 -10.91
CA ASN A 9 20.53 0.56 -11.16
C ASN A 9 20.14 0.55 -12.65
N ARG A 10 20.96 -0.10 -13.50
CA ARG A 10 20.69 -0.31 -14.94
C ARG A 10 20.04 -1.66 -15.14
N GLU A 11 18.76 -1.76 -14.81
CA GLU A 11 18.03 -3.04 -14.76
C GLU A 11 18.02 -3.79 -16.10
N LEU A 12 17.85 -3.10 -17.22
CA LEU A 12 17.84 -3.75 -18.54
C LEU A 12 19.19 -4.42 -18.85
N ASN A 13 20.29 -3.68 -18.70
CA ASN A 13 21.63 -4.21 -18.91
C ASN A 13 22.00 -5.30 -17.89
N CYS A 14 21.55 -5.18 -16.64
CA CYS A 14 21.71 -6.20 -15.60
C CYS A 14 21.08 -7.53 -16.04
N LYS A 15 19.85 -7.50 -16.58
CA LYS A 15 19.16 -8.69 -17.10
C LYS A 15 19.84 -9.27 -18.33
N GLU A 16 20.14 -8.44 -19.33
CA GLU A 16 20.80 -8.87 -20.58
C GLU A 16 22.14 -9.58 -20.31
N GLU A 17 22.93 -9.07 -19.37
CA GLU A 17 24.21 -9.68 -19.01
C GLU A 17 24.05 -11.06 -18.35
N PHE A 18 22.98 -11.28 -17.57
CA PHE A 18 22.66 -12.61 -17.05
C PHE A 18 22.14 -13.54 -18.15
N GLU A 19 21.29 -13.06 -19.07
CA GLU A 19 20.85 -13.86 -20.21
C GLU A 19 22.03 -14.32 -21.07
N LYS A 20 23.01 -13.44 -21.33
CA LYS A 20 24.27 -13.81 -22.01
C LYS A 20 25.03 -14.90 -21.25
N ALA A 21 25.08 -14.83 -19.92
CA ALA A 21 25.74 -15.85 -19.11
C ALA A 21 25.06 -17.22 -19.30
N PHE A 22 23.73 -17.27 -19.26
CA PHE A 22 22.95 -18.49 -19.54
C PHE A 22 23.06 -18.99 -20.99
N ALA A 23 23.28 -18.09 -21.95
CA ALA A 23 23.51 -18.46 -23.35
C ALA A 23 24.89 -19.13 -23.56
N LEU A 24 25.89 -18.75 -22.74
CA LEU A 24 27.22 -19.35 -22.76
C LEU A 24 27.30 -20.66 -21.97
N ASP A 25 26.71 -20.68 -20.76
CA ASP A 25 26.58 -21.88 -19.94
C ASP A 25 25.11 -22.09 -19.57
N PRO A 26 24.43 -23.07 -20.19
CA PRO A 26 23.03 -23.33 -19.92
C PRO A 26 22.76 -23.94 -18.53
N LYS A 27 23.80 -24.33 -17.77
CA LYS A 27 23.71 -24.79 -16.38
C LYS A 27 24.25 -23.75 -15.39
N PHE A 28 24.54 -22.54 -15.86
CA PHE A 28 25.03 -21.43 -15.05
C PHE A 28 24.14 -21.22 -13.82
N ASP A 29 24.74 -21.18 -12.63
CA ASP A 29 24.03 -20.86 -11.40
C ASP A 29 24.91 -20.02 -10.48
N LEU A 30 24.28 -19.12 -9.74
CA LEU A 30 24.98 -18.37 -8.69
C LEU A 30 25.15 -19.24 -7.45
N SER A 31 26.26 -19.04 -6.72
CA SER A 31 26.40 -19.64 -5.40
C SER A 31 25.33 -19.11 -4.44
N ALA A 32 25.05 -19.84 -3.36
CA ALA A 32 24.07 -19.42 -2.35
C ALA A 32 24.39 -18.02 -1.77
N ALA A 33 25.67 -17.68 -1.64
CA ALA A 33 26.11 -16.37 -1.17
C ALA A 33 25.78 -15.25 -2.16
N GLU A 34 25.93 -15.49 -3.47
CA GLU A 34 25.68 -14.50 -4.51
C GLU A 34 24.19 -14.38 -4.86
N ALA A 35 23.45 -15.48 -4.84
CA ALA A 35 22.01 -15.50 -5.07
C ALA A 35 21.22 -14.76 -3.96
N GLY A 36 21.78 -14.68 -2.75
CA GLY A 36 21.18 -13.99 -1.60
C GLY A 36 21.29 -12.47 -1.63
N HIS A 37 22.01 -11.88 -2.59
CA HIS A 37 22.30 -10.46 -2.57
C HIS A 37 21.06 -9.59 -2.85
N PRO A 38 20.80 -8.52 -2.07
CA PRO A 38 19.57 -7.71 -2.18
C PRO A 38 19.45 -6.94 -3.51
N ILE A 39 20.57 -6.64 -4.17
CA ILE A 39 20.59 -5.85 -5.41
C ILE A 39 20.33 -6.71 -6.65
N TRP A 40 21.02 -7.84 -6.79
CA TRP A 40 20.96 -8.65 -8.02
C TRP A 40 20.33 -10.03 -7.84
N GLY A 41 20.16 -10.52 -6.61
CA GLY A 41 19.64 -11.87 -6.37
C GLY A 41 18.23 -12.06 -6.92
N ALA A 42 17.37 -11.05 -6.76
CA ALA A 42 16.03 -11.05 -7.35
C ALA A 42 16.08 -10.99 -8.89
N ALA A 43 16.94 -10.13 -9.44
CA ALA A 43 17.12 -10.00 -10.88
C ALA A 43 17.60 -11.32 -11.52
N PHE A 44 18.61 -11.96 -10.93
CA PHE A 44 19.13 -13.26 -11.39
C PHE A 44 18.05 -14.36 -11.35
N ARG A 45 17.31 -14.50 -10.24
CA ARG A 45 16.22 -15.49 -10.12
C ARG A 45 15.15 -15.30 -11.19
N ASN A 46 14.78 -14.05 -11.47
CA ASN A 46 13.78 -13.74 -12.50
C ASN A 46 14.29 -14.13 -13.89
N VAL A 47 15.53 -13.78 -14.24
CA VAL A 47 16.14 -14.16 -15.53
C VAL A 47 16.27 -15.67 -15.66
N LYS A 48 16.70 -16.37 -14.61
CA LYS A 48 16.80 -17.84 -14.57
C LYS A 48 15.45 -18.48 -14.89
N ASN A 49 14.39 -18.06 -14.19
CA ASN A 49 13.04 -18.56 -14.41
C ASN A 49 12.55 -18.29 -15.85
N GLU A 50 12.85 -17.11 -16.41
CA GLU A 50 12.51 -16.77 -17.80
C GLU A 50 13.27 -17.65 -18.80
N VAL A 51 14.58 -17.85 -18.64
CA VAL A 51 15.38 -18.72 -19.51
C VAL A 51 14.91 -20.17 -19.43
N GLU A 52 14.65 -20.69 -18.24
CA GLU A 52 14.11 -22.04 -18.03
C GLU A 52 12.73 -22.21 -18.67
N ALA A 53 11.85 -21.22 -18.53
CA ALA A 53 10.55 -21.21 -19.17
C ALA A 53 10.67 -21.22 -20.71
N ARG A 54 11.54 -20.39 -21.30
CA ARG A 54 11.83 -20.41 -22.76
C ARG A 54 12.34 -21.78 -23.21
N ARG A 55 13.24 -22.41 -22.44
CA ARG A 55 13.81 -23.73 -22.77
C ARG A 55 12.77 -24.86 -22.70
N SER A 56 11.82 -24.77 -21.77
CA SER A 56 10.76 -25.76 -21.63
C SER A 56 9.68 -25.67 -22.72
N GLY A 57 9.79 -24.72 -23.67
CA GLY A 57 8.77 -24.46 -24.69
C GLY A 57 7.45 -23.94 -24.11
N LYS A 58 7.40 -23.68 -22.80
CA LYS A 58 6.24 -23.11 -22.11
C LYS A 58 6.17 -21.64 -22.49
N PRO A 59 5.03 -21.14 -22.99
CA PRO A 59 4.85 -19.72 -23.19
C PRO A 59 5.13 -19.02 -21.86
N ILE A 60 6.08 -18.08 -21.85
CA ILE A 60 6.19 -17.15 -20.74
C ILE A 60 4.96 -16.26 -20.85
N ILE A 61 3.89 -16.69 -20.22
CA ILE A 61 2.83 -15.80 -19.82
C ILE A 61 3.48 -15.01 -18.69
N ALA A 62 4.09 -13.86 -19.02
CA ALA A 62 4.52 -12.91 -18.02
C ALA A 62 3.35 -12.77 -17.03
N PRO A 63 3.56 -12.87 -15.71
CA PRO A 63 2.48 -12.62 -14.78
C PRO A 63 1.90 -11.27 -15.19
N ALA A 64 0.62 -11.26 -15.58
CA ALA A 64 -0.01 -10.07 -16.10
C ALA A 64 0.34 -8.94 -15.12
N PRO A 65 0.87 -7.79 -15.60
CA PRO A 65 1.21 -6.70 -14.71
C PRO A 65 -0.02 -6.47 -13.85
N LYS A 66 0.13 -6.54 -12.51
CA LYS A 66 -1.01 -6.30 -11.61
C LYS A 66 -1.56 -4.94 -12.00
N ILE A 67 -2.70 -4.93 -12.69
CA ILE A 67 -3.33 -3.70 -13.12
C ILE A 67 -3.89 -3.10 -11.85
N LEU A 68 -3.12 -2.18 -11.27
CA LEU A 68 -3.53 -1.49 -10.06
C LEU A 68 -4.89 -0.84 -10.32
N SER A 69 -5.82 -1.05 -9.39
CA SER A 69 -7.08 -0.35 -9.41
C SER A 69 -6.82 1.16 -9.38
N ALA A 70 -7.82 1.96 -9.80
CA ALA A 70 -7.71 3.41 -9.70
C ALA A 70 -7.40 3.87 -8.26
N GLY A 71 -7.89 3.15 -7.24
CA GLY A 71 -7.61 3.39 -5.83
C GLY A 71 -6.19 2.97 -5.43
N GLU A 72 -5.70 1.82 -5.89
CA GLU A 72 -4.33 1.37 -5.63
C GLU A 72 -3.30 2.30 -6.25
N LYS A 73 -3.52 2.72 -7.51
CA LYS A 73 -2.66 3.71 -8.18
C LYS A 73 -2.69 5.05 -7.46
N LEU A 74 -3.86 5.47 -6.96
CA LEU A 74 -3.98 6.70 -6.17
C LEU A 74 -3.10 6.64 -4.92
N LEU A 75 -3.16 5.54 -4.17
CA LEU A 75 -2.39 5.36 -2.95
C LEU A 75 -0.89 5.21 -3.23
N ALA A 76 -0.51 4.52 -4.30
CA ALA A 76 0.89 4.42 -4.71
C ALA A 76 1.50 5.80 -5.02
N ASP A 77 0.81 6.63 -5.82
CA ASP A 77 1.26 8.00 -6.12
C ASP A 77 1.35 8.87 -4.84
N ALA A 78 0.44 8.66 -3.89
CA ALA A 78 0.44 9.36 -2.62
C ALA A 78 1.58 8.90 -1.69
N MET A 79 1.93 7.61 -1.75
CA MET A 79 3.00 7.01 -0.96
C MET A 79 4.36 7.59 -1.33
N THR A 80 4.63 7.82 -2.62
CA THR A 80 5.87 8.48 -3.06
C THR A 80 6.06 9.85 -2.40
N LEU A 81 4.98 10.63 -2.28
CA LEU A 81 5.01 11.93 -1.60
C LEU A 81 5.14 11.79 -0.08
N TYR A 82 4.57 10.73 0.50
CA TYR A 82 4.65 10.44 1.92
C TYR A 82 6.07 10.02 2.34
N GLU A 83 6.71 9.17 1.56
CA GLU A 83 8.11 8.74 1.75
C GLU A 83 9.08 9.92 1.62
N ALA A 84 8.75 10.91 0.79
CA ALA A 84 9.47 12.17 0.70
C ALA A 84 9.17 13.17 1.84
N ALA A 85 8.43 12.75 2.89
CA ALA A 85 7.95 13.58 4.00
C ALA A 85 7.05 14.76 3.58
N ASP A 86 6.56 14.76 2.34
CA ASP A 86 5.72 15.80 1.72
C ASP A 86 4.22 15.53 2.01
N TYR A 87 3.88 15.29 3.28
CA TYR A 87 2.56 14.81 3.71
C TYR A 87 1.39 15.68 3.23
N ILE A 88 1.53 17.02 3.27
CA ILE A 88 0.46 17.93 2.85
C ILE A 88 0.17 17.83 1.35
N LYS A 89 1.22 17.68 0.53
CA LYS A 89 1.06 17.47 -0.91
C LYS A 89 0.43 16.11 -1.19
N SER A 90 0.83 15.08 -0.44
CA SER A 90 0.25 13.74 -0.52
C SER A 90 -1.26 13.77 -0.26
N VAL A 91 -1.71 14.37 0.85
CA VAL A 91 -3.14 14.48 1.17
C VAL A 91 -3.92 15.28 0.14
N LYS A 92 -3.35 16.36 -0.41
CA LYS A 92 -3.98 17.15 -1.48
C LYS A 92 -4.19 16.31 -2.74
N ASN A 93 -3.22 15.47 -3.10
CA ASN A 93 -3.34 14.54 -4.23
C ASN A 93 -4.47 13.54 -4.01
N VAL A 94 -4.47 12.88 -2.84
CA VAL A 94 -5.47 11.90 -2.44
C VAL A 94 -6.87 12.50 -2.43
N SER A 95 -7.06 13.62 -1.74
CA SER A 95 -8.37 14.28 -1.58
C SER A 95 -8.99 14.68 -2.93
N ARG A 96 -8.18 15.13 -3.89
CA ARG A 96 -8.66 15.53 -5.22
C ARG A 96 -9.19 14.35 -6.03
N ARG A 97 -8.54 13.19 -5.90
CA ARG A 97 -8.83 12.01 -6.72
C ARG A 97 -9.85 11.09 -6.04
N ALA A 98 -9.87 11.03 -4.72
CA ALA A 98 -10.84 10.27 -3.93
C ALA A 98 -12.29 10.77 -4.08
N LYS A 99 -12.49 12.04 -4.45
CA LYS A 99 -13.82 12.61 -4.75
C LYS A 99 -14.40 12.18 -6.10
N LYS A 100 -13.63 11.50 -6.95
CA LYS A 100 -14.12 11.06 -8.26
C LYS A 100 -15.05 9.86 -8.09
N LYS A 101 -16.18 9.87 -8.82
CA LYS A 101 -17.19 8.79 -8.82
C LYS A 101 -16.66 7.41 -9.25
N THR A 102 -15.41 7.33 -9.71
CA THR A 102 -14.77 6.11 -10.20
C THR A 102 -14.12 5.27 -9.11
N LEU A 103 -14.07 5.72 -7.84
CA LEU A 103 -13.48 4.95 -6.75
C LEU A 103 -14.55 4.18 -5.97
N SER A 104 -14.25 2.92 -5.67
CA SER A 104 -15.04 2.08 -4.78
C SER A 104 -15.11 2.68 -3.36
N LEU A 105 -16.12 2.29 -2.57
CA LEU A 105 -16.22 2.75 -1.18
C LEU A 105 -15.00 2.34 -0.36
N ASP A 106 -14.51 1.10 -0.52
CA ASP A 106 -13.31 0.63 0.18
C ASP A 106 -12.07 1.45 -0.18
N ASP A 107 -11.89 1.82 -1.45
CA ASP A 107 -10.77 2.68 -1.86
C ASP A 107 -10.91 4.10 -1.31
N GLN A 108 -12.13 4.64 -1.23
CA GLN A 108 -12.39 5.93 -0.58
C GLN A 108 -12.04 5.87 0.92
N LEU A 109 -12.43 4.80 1.63
CA LEU A 109 -12.11 4.64 3.05
C LEU A 109 -10.59 4.49 3.27
N LYS A 110 -9.90 3.71 2.43
CA LYS A 110 -8.43 3.59 2.48
C LYS A 110 -7.75 4.94 2.21
N ALA A 111 -8.22 5.70 1.23
CA ALA A 111 -7.73 7.04 0.90
C ALA A 111 -7.93 8.04 2.07
N ARG A 112 -9.10 8.01 2.72
CA ARG A 112 -9.34 8.83 3.92
C ARG A 112 -8.47 8.42 5.09
N LYS A 113 -8.30 7.11 5.33
CA LYS A 113 -7.43 6.59 6.41
C LYS A 113 -5.99 7.09 6.23
N PHE A 114 -5.46 6.94 5.01
CA PHE A 114 -4.14 7.44 4.65
C PHE A 114 -4.03 8.97 4.85
N SER A 115 -5.07 9.72 4.49
CA SER A 115 -5.11 11.18 4.68
C SER A 115 -5.13 11.57 6.15
N ALA A 116 -5.87 10.83 6.99
CA ALA A 116 -5.89 11.03 8.43
C ALA A 116 -4.49 10.85 9.03
N PHE A 117 -3.82 9.72 8.74
CA PHE A 117 -2.45 9.47 9.21
C PHE A 117 -1.47 10.57 8.79
N SER A 118 -1.51 10.96 7.52
CA SER A 118 -0.67 12.05 7.00
C SER A 118 -0.90 13.38 7.72
N TYR A 119 -2.16 13.73 8.03
CA TYR A 119 -2.47 14.93 8.83
C TYR A 119 -1.97 14.82 10.27
N CYS A 120 -2.11 13.65 10.88
CA CYS A 120 -1.62 13.39 12.22
C CYS A 120 -0.10 13.56 12.32
N LEU A 121 0.65 13.04 11.34
CA LEU A 121 2.11 13.22 11.27
C LEU A 121 2.52 14.67 10.98
N SER A 122 1.67 15.42 10.29
CA SER A 122 1.88 16.86 10.04
C SER A 122 1.42 17.77 11.19
N ASN A 123 1.11 17.21 12.36
CA ASN A 123 0.59 17.93 13.53
C ASN A 123 -0.74 18.69 13.28
N ARG A 124 -1.53 18.29 12.27
CA ARG A 124 -2.84 18.87 11.94
C ARG A 124 -3.97 18.06 12.57
N THR A 125 -3.97 18.02 13.90
CA THR A 125 -4.83 17.13 14.71
C THR A 125 -6.33 17.28 14.42
N THR A 126 -6.83 18.50 14.20
CA THR A 126 -8.22 18.75 13.84
C THR A 126 -8.61 18.11 12.51
N LEU A 127 -7.77 18.26 11.47
CA LEU A 127 -8.03 17.64 10.16
C LEU A 127 -7.88 16.13 10.22
N CYS A 128 -6.90 15.63 10.99
CA CYS A 128 -6.73 14.19 11.21
C CYS A 128 -7.99 13.56 11.80
N ARG A 129 -8.51 14.14 12.89
CA ARG A 129 -9.74 13.65 13.54
C ARG A 129 -10.95 13.73 12.60
N GLN A 130 -11.11 14.84 11.86
CA GLN A 130 -12.21 15.00 10.91
C GLN A 130 -12.21 13.94 9.80
N GLU A 131 -11.05 13.51 9.31
CA GLU A 131 -11.02 12.42 8.33
C GLU A 131 -11.48 11.09 8.94
N PHE A 132 -11.11 10.79 10.18
CA PHE A 132 -11.65 9.61 10.88
C PHE A 132 -13.16 9.70 11.15
N GLU A 133 -13.65 10.87 11.55
CA GLU A 133 -15.09 11.10 11.71
C GLU A 133 -15.84 10.84 10.39
N LYS A 134 -15.33 11.31 9.25
CA LYS A 134 -15.92 11.03 7.92
C LYS A 134 -15.90 9.54 7.57
N ILE A 135 -14.83 8.82 7.92
CA ILE A 135 -14.75 7.37 7.73
C ILE A 135 -15.85 6.69 8.55
N LEU A 136 -16.00 7.06 9.82
CA LEU A 136 -16.99 6.47 10.73
C LEU A 136 -18.44 6.83 10.35
N GLN A 137 -18.66 8.00 9.74
CA GLN A 137 -19.96 8.37 9.14
C GLN A 137 -20.32 7.49 7.95
N GLN A 138 -19.34 7.05 7.16
CA GLN A 138 -19.53 6.19 6.00
C GLN A 138 -19.58 4.70 6.38
N LYS A 139 -18.79 4.29 7.38
CA LYS A 139 -18.69 2.91 7.88
C LYS A 139 -18.59 2.94 9.40
N ALA A 140 -19.72 2.82 10.09
CA ALA A 140 -19.81 2.91 11.56
C ALA A 140 -18.95 1.85 12.27
N ASP A 141 -18.84 0.66 11.69
CA ASP A 141 -18.05 -0.46 12.22
C ASP A 141 -16.55 -0.39 11.84
N PHE A 142 -16.09 0.75 11.30
CA PHE A 142 -14.70 0.88 10.92
C PHE A 142 -13.77 0.84 12.14
N ASP A 143 -12.72 0.03 12.04
CA ASP A 143 -11.65 -0.04 13.03
C ASP A 143 -10.26 0.01 12.39
N LEU A 144 -9.30 0.48 13.18
CA LEU A 144 -7.88 0.38 12.86
C LEU A 144 -7.38 -1.02 13.22
N SER A 145 -6.35 -1.49 12.52
CA SER A 145 -5.69 -2.74 12.89
C SER A 145 -4.94 -2.61 14.21
N ALA A 146 -4.62 -3.74 14.86
CA ALA A 146 -3.89 -3.75 16.14
C ALA A 146 -2.55 -2.97 16.06
N ALA A 147 -1.85 -3.05 14.92
CA ALA A 147 -0.61 -2.30 14.69
C ALA A 147 -0.84 -0.78 14.60
N GLU A 148 -2.02 -0.34 14.18
CA GLU A 148 -2.35 1.07 13.98
C GLU A 148 -2.95 1.72 15.23
N VAL A 149 -3.72 0.98 16.04
CA VAL A 149 -4.40 1.52 17.24
C VAL A 149 -3.40 2.04 18.27
N GLY A 150 -2.25 1.36 18.43
CA GLY A 150 -1.24 1.70 19.43
C GLY A 150 -0.36 2.91 19.10
N HIS A 151 -0.54 3.55 17.94
CA HIS A 151 0.37 4.62 17.50
C HIS A 151 0.11 5.94 18.24
N PRO A 152 1.13 6.60 18.82
CA PRO A 152 0.94 7.78 19.67
C PRO A 152 0.36 8.98 18.91
N SER A 153 0.66 9.16 17.62
CA SER A 153 0.24 10.34 16.86
C SER A 153 -1.24 10.32 16.44
N TRP A 154 -1.84 9.13 16.23
CA TRP A 154 -3.21 9.04 15.70
C TRP A 154 -4.14 8.16 16.51
N GLY A 155 -3.64 7.19 17.30
CA GLY A 155 -4.46 6.32 18.15
C GLY A 155 -5.41 7.12 19.05
N PRO A 156 -4.92 8.09 19.84
CA PRO A 156 -5.77 8.93 20.69
C PRO A 156 -6.82 9.73 19.89
N LEU A 157 -6.46 10.20 18.69
CA LEU A 157 -7.37 10.97 17.84
C LEU A 157 -8.45 10.10 17.19
N PHE A 158 -8.13 8.86 16.86
CA PHE A 158 -9.10 7.88 16.37
C PHE A 158 -10.10 7.49 17.47
N VAL A 159 -9.63 7.25 18.70
CA VAL A 159 -10.51 7.01 19.86
C VAL A 159 -11.45 8.20 20.09
N GLN A 160 -10.94 9.43 20.03
CA GLN A 160 -11.77 10.63 20.11
C GLN A 160 -12.83 10.71 19.00
N ALA A 161 -12.47 10.36 17.76
CA ALA A 161 -13.40 10.32 16.63
C ALA A 161 -14.51 9.28 16.86
N LYS A 162 -14.18 8.08 17.36
CA LYS A 162 -15.16 7.04 17.72
C LYS A 162 -16.12 7.51 18.80
N THR A 163 -15.62 8.13 19.87
CA THR A 163 -16.46 8.66 20.96
C THR A 163 -17.41 9.76 20.44
N ARG A 164 -16.91 10.67 19.60
CA ARG A 164 -17.74 11.72 18.97
C ARG A 164 -18.79 11.14 18.03
N GLN A 165 -18.44 10.15 17.21
CA GLN A 165 -19.40 9.50 16.33
C GLN A 165 -20.53 8.84 17.14
N ARG A 166 -20.19 8.13 18.22
CA ARG A 166 -21.19 7.51 19.10
C ARG A 166 -22.12 8.54 19.75
N ALA A 167 -21.61 9.71 20.11
CA ALA A 167 -22.42 10.80 20.66
C ALA A 167 -23.30 11.48 19.60
N SER A 168 -22.87 11.52 18.34
CA SER A 168 -23.59 12.14 17.22
C SER A 168 -24.60 11.21 16.53
N SER A 169 -24.49 9.90 16.70
CA SER A 169 -25.51 8.94 16.26
C SER A 169 -26.68 8.98 17.24
N PRO A 170 -27.94 9.23 16.79
CA PRO A 170 -29.08 9.21 17.69
C PRO A 170 -29.17 7.80 18.30
N ALA A 171 -29.08 7.73 19.63
CA ALA A 171 -29.24 6.49 20.36
C ALA A 171 -30.55 5.81 19.93
N VAL A 172 -30.45 4.59 19.41
CA VAL A 172 -31.58 3.66 19.44
C VAL A 172 -31.93 3.52 20.92
N THR A 173 -33.03 4.15 21.32
CA THR A 173 -33.58 4.06 22.67
C THR A 173 -33.86 2.59 22.97
N PRO A 174 -33.27 1.99 24.02
CA PRO A 174 -33.71 0.69 24.47
C PRO A 174 -35.15 0.84 24.98
N THR A 175 -36.08 0.14 24.32
CA THR A 175 -37.47 0.03 24.76
C THR A 175 -37.50 -0.41 26.23
N PRO A 176 -38.17 0.31 27.15
CA PRO A 176 -38.30 -0.14 28.52
C PRO A 176 -39.15 -1.42 28.55
N ALA A 177 -38.62 -2.46 29.18
CA ALA A 177 -39.31 -3.74 29.38
C ALA A 177 -40.64 -3.53 30.13
N PRO A 178 -41.70 -4.30 29.82
CA PRO A 178 -42.98 -4.14 30.47
C PRO A 178 -42.89 -4.58 31.94
N VAL A 179 -43.20 -3.64 32.85
CA VAL A 179 -43.42 -3.92 34.27
C VAL A 179 -44.66 -4.81 34.38
N LYS A 180 -44.48 -6.05 34.83
CA LYS A 180 -45.58 -6.93 35.21
C LYS A 180 -46.19 -6.42 36.52
N LYS A 181 -47.50 -6.16 36.50
CA LYS A 181 -48.32 -5.96 37.71
C LYS A 181 -48.62 -7.29 38.37
#